data_AF-A0A5Q2RL06-F1
#
_entry.id   AF-A0A5Q2RL06-F1
#
_cell.length_a   1.000
_cell.length_b   1.000
_cell.length_c   1.000
_cell.angle_alpha   90.00
_cell.angle_beta   90.00
_cell.angle_gamma   90.00
#
_symmetry.space_group_name_H-M   'P 1'
#
loop_
_entity.id
_entity.type
_entity.pdbx_description
1 polymer ?
#
loop_
_entity_poly.entity_id
_entity_poly.type
_entity_poly.pdbx_seq_one_letter_code
_entity_poly.pdbx_strand_id
1 'polypeptide(L)'
;MEIRFWTDDKRRSCTWEAVRSSGTRLRGPTMAAGGDVPHDLATLVVEAALHIEHGFWGCLAEGATFRGISRRRTDRGKGVIRAHLADLDAAEERVNAEHFGWRRGDTVEAGDALDDALDAWRVLQPGDELVLHWPPPEWSARSRPRTGRRAQTGRA
;
A
#
# COMPACT_ATOMS: atom_id res chain seq x y z
N MET A 1 6.48 -6.14 -2.19
CA MET A 1 5.80 -6.57 -0.96
C MET A 1 4.44 -7.09 -1.36
N GLU A 2 4.08 -8.31 -0.95
CA GLU A 2 2.73 -8.84 -1.17
C GLU A 2 1.86 -8.46 0.01
N ILE A 3 0.61 -8.08 -0.24
CA ILE A 3 -0.35 -7.65 0.78
C ILE A 3 -1.65 -8.39 0.51
N ARG A 4 -2.21 -9.00 1.56
CA ARG A 4 -3.43 -9.81 1.49
C ARG A 4 -4.45 -9.17 2.41
N PHE A 5 -5.61 -8.83 1.87
CA PHE A 5 -6.77 -8.38 2.63
C PHE A 5 -7.81 -9.48 2.66
N TRP A 6 -8.51 -9.60 3.78
CA TRP A 6 -9.66 -10.50 3.87
C TRP A 6 -10.65 -10.00 4.90
N THR A 7 -11.83 -10.62 4.88
CA THR A 7 -12.95 -10.28 5.74
C THR A 7 -13.31 -11.43 6.69
N ASP A 8 -14.05 -11.12 7.76
CA ASP A 8 -14.61 -12.14 8.64
C ASP A 8 -15.84 -12.83 8.03
N ASP A 9 -16.33 -13.88 8.70
CA ASP A 9 -17.50 -14.65 8.27
C ASP A 9 -18.77 -13.81 8.05
N LYS A 10 -18.88 -12.67 8.74
CA LYS A 10 -20.04 -11.77 8.65
C LYS A 10 -19.83 -10.64 7.65
N ARG A 11 -18.65 -10.56 7.03
CA ARG A 11 -18.19 -9.48 6.16
C ARG A 11 -18.22 -8.10 6.82
N ARG A 12 -17.99 -8.06 8.14
CA ARG A 12 -18.09 -6.85 8.99
C ARG A 12 -16.75 -6.29 9.41
N SER A 13 -15.68 -7.02 9.16
CA SER A 13 -14.33 -6.54 9.44
C SER A 13 -13.39 -6.78 8.27
N CYS A 14 -12.34 -5.99 8.22
CA CYS A 14 -11.23 -6.16 7.31
C CYS A 14 -9.94 -6.22 8.12
N THR A 15 -9.05 -7.12 7.74
CA THR A 15 -7.68 -7.14 8.23
C THR A 15 -6.75 -7.52 7.09
N TRP A 16 -5.46 -7.37 7.31
CA TRP A 16 -4.47 -7.66 6.29
C TRP A 16 -3.19 -8.27 6.85
N GLU A 17 -2.46 -8.95 5.97
CA GLU A 17 -1.10 -9.42 6.16
C GLU A 17 -0.22 -8.91 5.02
N ALA A 18 0.96 -8.40 5.35
CA ALA A 18 1.96 -8.00 4.38
C ALA A 18 3.23 -8.85 4.53
N VAL A 19 3.77 -9.32 3.39
CA VAL A 19 5.03 -10.05 3.29
C VAL A 19 6.05 -9.19 2.54
N ARG A 20 7.03 -8.67 3.28
CA ARG A 20 8.13 -7.89 2.71
C ARG A 20 9.00 -8.74 1.79
N SER A 21 9.80 -8.08 0.94
CA SER A 21 10.84 -8.75 0.13
C SER A 21 11.85 -9.52 0.98
N SER A 22 12.06 -9.12 2.24
CA SER A 22 12.88 -9.85 3.21
C SER A 22 12.24 -11.12 3.75
N GLY A 23 10.98 -11.43 3.39
CA GLY A 23 10.18 -12.51 3.97
C GLY A 23 9.52 -12.16 5.31
N THR A 24 9.71 -10.94 5.82
CA THR A 24 9.11 -10.52 7.09
C THR A 24 7.59 -10.38 6.93
N ARG A 25 6.84 -11.14 7.74
CA ARG A 25 5.38 -11.07 7.84
C ARG A 25 4.93 -10.06 8.89
N LEU A 26 3.98 -9.21 8.52
CA LEU A 26 3.35 -8.17 9.33
C LEU A 26 1.85 -8.34 9.24
N ARG A 27 1.16 -8.27 10.38
CA ARG A 27 -0.30 -8.27 10.42
C ARG A 27 -0.78 -6.91 10.88
N GLY A 28 -1.71 -6.34 10.13
CA GLY A 28 -2.38 -5.08 10.43
C GLY A 28 -3.43 -5.20 11.53
N PRO A 29 -4.00 -4.07 11.96
CA PRO A 29 -5.16 -4.08 12.83
C PRO A 29 -6.37 -4.73 12.14
N THR A 30 -7.37 -5.06 12.95
CA THR A 30 -8.71 -5.40 12.44
C THR A 30 -9.55 -4.13 12.48
N MET A 31 -10.17 -3.79 11.35
CA MET A 31 -11.00 -2.60 11.18
C MET A 31 -12.43 -3.00 10.84
N ALA A 32 -13.39 -2.12 11.11
CA ALA A 32 -14.75 -2.31 10.63
C ALA A 32 -14.80 -2.22 9.09
N ALA A 33 -15.65 -3.03 8.47
CA ALA A 33 -15.88 -3.07 7.04
C ALA A 33 -17.37 -3.34 6.74
N GLY A 34 -17.79 -3.18 5.47
CA GLY A 34 -19.07 -3.72 4.98
C GLY A 34 -19.86 -2.83 4.03
N GLY A 35 -19.59 -1.52 3.97
CA GLY A 35 -20.28 -0.59 3.04
C GLY A 35 -19.36 0.03 1.99
N ASP A 36 -18.15 0.39 2.40
CA ASP A 36 -17.15 1.10 1.60
C ASP A 36 -15.84 0.29 1.50
N VAL A 37 -14.89 0.81 0.74
CA VAL A 37 -13.51 0.29 0.72
C VAL A 37 -12.92 0.39 2.14
N PRO A 38 -12.36 -0.70 2.70
CA PRO A 38 -11.65 -0.63 3.97
C PRO A 38 -10.51 0.38 3.96
N HIS A 39 -10.31 1.12 5.06
CA HIS A 39 -9.37 2.24 5.12
C HIS A 39 -7.95 1.90 4.62
N ASP A 40 -7.32 0.85 5.15
CA ASP A 40 -5.95 0.50 4.72
C ASP A 40 -5.88 0.02 3.26
N LEU A 41 -6.97 -0.56 2.73
CA LEU A 41 -7.07 -0.90 1.29
C LEU A 41 -7.20 0.38 0.45
N ALA A 42 -8.00 1.35 0.89
CA ALA A 42 -8.12 2.66 0.24
C ALA A 42 -6.75 3.38 0.24
N THR A 43 -6.05 3.42 1.37
CA THR A 43 -4.70 3.96 1.48
C THR A 43 -3.75 3.28 0.49
N LEU A 44 -3.84 1.95 0.32
CA LEU A 44 -2.98 1.22 -0.62
C LEU A 44 -3.20 1.66 -2.06
N VAL A 45 -4.45 1.67 -2.51
CA VAL A 45 -4.76 1.96 -3.91
C VAL A 45 -4.59 3.43 -4.26
N VAL A 46 -4.86 4.34 -3.30
CA VAL A 46 -4.62 5.77 -3.48
C VAL A 46 -3.12 6.07 -3.53
N GLU A 47 -2.33 5.55 -2.59
CA GLU A 47 -0.87 5.74 -2.63
C GLU A 47 -0.27 5.16 -3.92
N ALA A 48 -0.81 4.04 -4.41
CA ALA A 48 -0.36 3.41 -5.65
C ALA A 48 -0.72 4.25 -6.89
N ALA A 49 -1.97 4.67 -7.01
CA ALA A 49 -2.49 5.43 -8.14
C ALA A 49 -1.80 6.80 -8.26
N LEU A 50 -1.48 7.41 -7.13
CA LEU A 50 -0.82 8.73 -7.06
C LEU A 50 0.70 8.66 -6.99
N HIS A 51 1.29 7.46 -7.08
CA HIS A 51 2.74 7.23 -6.98
C HIS A 51 3.38 7.83 -5.71
N ILE A 52 2.68 7.74 -4.58
CA ILE A 52 3.18 8.22 -3.29
C ILE A 52 4.20 7.21 -2.74
N GLU A 53 5.49 7.54 -2.88
CA GLU A 53 6.59 6.62 -2.55
C GLU A 53 6.75 6.36 -1.06
N HIS A 54 6.60 7.39 -0.23
CA HIS A 54 6.90 7.34 1.21
C HIS A 54 5.67 7.56 2.09
N GLY A 55 4.51 7.09 1.63
CA GLY A 55 3.31 6.95 2.45
C GLY A 55 3.39 5.78 3.44
N PHE A 56 2.25 5.34 3.96
CA PHE A 56 2.18 4.22 4.89
C PHE A 56 2.76 2.93 4.29
N TRP A 57 2.36 2.55 3.07
CA TRP A 57 2.78 1.28 2.47
C TRP A 57 4.21 1.32 1.95
N GLY A 58 4.64 2.48 1.45
CA GLY A 58 6.03 2.81 1.13
C GLY A 58 6.96 2.59 2.31
N CYS A 59 6.72 3.33 3.39
CA CYS A 59 7.49 3.20 4.62
C CYS A 59 7.42 1.78 5.20
N LEU A 60 6.25 1.14 5.15
CA LEU A 60 6.07 -0.25 5.59
C LEU A 60 6.93 -1.21 4.75
N ALA A 61 7.06 -1.02 3.44
CA ALA A 61 7.90 -1.86 2.59
C ALA A 61 9.40 -1.70 2.92
N GLU A 62 9.82 -0.48 3.28
CA GLU A 62 11.23 -0.16 3.60
C GLU A 62 11.70 -0.60 4.98
N GLY A 63 10.77 -0.95 5.87
CA GLY A 63 11.11 -1.49 7.18
C GLY A 63 10.39 -0.83 8.35
N ALA A 64 9.64 0.25 8.11
CA ALA A 64 8.89 0.94 9.16
C ALA A 64 7.90 0.00 9.84
N THR A 65 7.63 0.18 11.13
CA THR A 65 6.54 -0.54 11.78
C THR A 65 5.78 0.47 12.60
N PHE A 66 4.48 0.56 12.32
CA PHE A 66 3.57 1.49 12.96
C PHE A 66 2.89 0.84 14.16
N ARG A 67 2.24 1.66 14.98
CA ARG A 67 1.45 1.17 16.12
C ARG A 67 0.29 0.30 15.60
N GLY A 68 -0.04 -0.77 16.32
CA GLY A 68 -1.14 -1.69 15.93
C GLY A 68 -0.73 -2.82 14.98
N ILE A 69 0.51 -2.82 14.49
CA ILE A 69 1.06 -3.92 13.68
C ILE A 69 1.70 -4.96 14.59
N SER A 70 1.55 -6.25 14.26
CA SER A 70 1.97 -7.41 15.07
C SER A 70 3.48 -7.54 15.40
N ARG A 71 4.34 -6.65 14.90
CA ARG A 71 5.80 -6.68 15.10
C ARG A 71 6.30 -5.48 15.90
N ARG A 72 7.40 -5.68 16.63
CA ARG A 72 8.08 -4.62 17.37
C ARG A 72 8.76 -3.64 16.42
N ARG A 73 8.66 -2.35 16.73
CA ARG A 73 9.40 -1.27 16.05
C ARG A 73 10.90 -1.45 16.28
N THR A 74 11.67 -1.56 15.20
CA THR A 74 13.14 -1.58 15.24
C THR A 74 13.71 -0.17 15.13
N ASP A 75 14.97 0.04 15.51
CA ASP A 75 15.58 1.38 15.40
C ASP A 75 15.78 1.79 13.94
N ARG A 76 16.12 0.85 13.06
CA ARG A 76 16.09 1.05 11.60
C ARG A 76 14.70 1.48 11.12
N GLY A 77 13.64 0.78 11.52
CA GLY A 77 12.28 1.12 11.12
C GLY A 77 11.80 2.46 11.69
N LYS A 78 12.22 2.84 12.90
CA LYS A 78 11.98 4.19 13.43
C LYS A 78 12.78 5.24 12.63
N GLY A 79 13.96 4.89 12.12
CA GLY A 79 14.75 5.74 11.24
C GLY A 79 14.00 6.10 9.95
N VAL A 80 13.38 5.11 9.30
CA VAL A 80 12.52 5.31 8.12
C VAL A 80 11.40 6.31 8.43
N ILE A 81 10.65 6.09 9.52
CA ILE A 81 9.56 6.98 9.92
C ILE A 81 10.05 8.42 10.16
N ARG A 82 11.22 8.59 10.79
CA ARG A 82 11.76 9.93 11.03
C ARG A 82 12.24 10.62 9.76
N ALA A 83 12.81 9.88 8.82
CA ALA A 83 13.29 10.41 7.55
C ALA A 83 12.13 10.91 6.67
N HIS A 84 10.98 10.25 6.76
CA HIS A 84 9.82 10.49 5.90
C HIS A 84 8.61 11.03 6.67
N LEU A 85 8.81 11.70 7.81
CA LEU A 85 7.69 12.18 8.62
C LEU A 85 6.81 13.17 7.86
N ALA A 86 7.42 14.12 7.16
CA ALA A 86 6.68 15.09 6.35
C ALA A 86 5.97 14.43 5.17
N ASP A 87 6.59 13.42 4.54
CA ASP A 87 5.97 12.67 3.45
C ASP A 87 4.77 11.85 3.95
N LEU A 88 4.86 11.26 5.14
CA LEU A 88 3.78 10.53 5.79
C LEU A 88 2.58 11.44 6.09
N ASP A 89 2.83 12.62 6.65
CA ASP A 89 1.76 13.59 6.95
C ASP A 89 1.08 14.06 5.65
N ALA A 90 1.86 14.38 4.62
CA ALA A 90 1.34 14.78 3.31
C ALA A 90 0.58 13.65 2.60
N ALA A 91 1.07 12.41 2.71
CA ALA A 91 0.41 11.22 2.18
C ALA A 91 -0.93 10.98 2.88
N GLU A 92 -0.98 11.09 4.22
CA GLU A 92 -2.22 10.94 4.97
C GLU A 92 -3.26 12.00 4.58
N GLU A 93 -2.85 13.28 4.46
CA GLU A 93 -3.72 14.35 4.00
C GLU A 93 -4.27 14.08 2.60
N ARG A 94 -3.39 13.69 1.66
CA ARG A 94 -3.77 13.37 0.28
C ARG A 94 -4.72 12.18 0.21
N VAL A 95 -4.41 11.09 0.91
CA VAL A 95 -5.25 9.89 0.96
C VAL A 95 -6.62 10.22 1.53
N ASN A 96 -6.68 11.01 2.59
CA ASN A 96 -7.96 11.46 3.17
C ASN A 96 -8.75 12.30 2.17
N ALA A 97 -8.12 13.25 1.48
CA ALA A 97 -8.79 14.09 0.49
C ALA A 97 -9.42 13.25 -0.64
N GLU A 98 -8.66 12.31 -1.21
CA GLU A 98 -9.13 11.40 -2.26
C GLU A 98 -10.26 10.50 -1.76
N HIS A 99 -10.05 9.80 -0.64
CA HIS A 99 -11.03 8.85 -0.12
C HIS A 99 -12.34 9.54 0.29
N PHE A 100 -12.29 10.70 0.95
CA PHE A 100 -13.50 11.42 1.31
C PHE A 100 -14.16 12.10 0.12
N GLY A 101 -13.41 12.59 -0.88
CA GLY A 101 -13.97 13.10 -2.14
C GLY A 101 -14.72 12.02 -2.89
N TRP A 102 -14.07 10.88 -3.11
CA TRP A 102 -14.68 9.71 -3.72
C TRP A 102 -15.94 9.25 -2.99
N ARG A 103 -15.93 9.15 -1.65
CA ARG A 103 -17.12 8.78 -0.86
C ARG A 103 -18.28 9.78 -0.97
N ARG A 104 -18.02 11.05 -1.31
CA ARG A 104 -19.07 12.04 -1.58
C ARG A 104 -19.60 11.96 -3.01
N GLY A 105 -18.96 11.18 -3.89
CA GLY A 105 -19.26 11.12 -5.32
C GLY A 105 -18.55 12.22 -6.12
N ASP A 106 -17.55 12.89 -5.54
CA ASP A 106 -16.72 13.85 -6.27
C ASP A 106 -15.79 13.10 -7.24
N THR A 107 -15.47 13.70 -8.39
CA THR A 107 -14.39 13.21 -9.24
C THR A 107 -13.04 13.48 -8.56
N VAL A 108 -12.29 12.41 -8.30
CA VAL A 108 -10.95 12.48 -7.70
C VAL A 108 -9.95 11.71 -8.57
N GLU A 109 -8.66 11.98 -8.41
CA GLU A 109 -7.62 11.42 -9.28
C GLU A 109 -7.47 9.90 -9.09
N ALA A 110 -7.64 9.40 -7.86
CA ALA A 110 -7.62 7.98 -7.55
C ALA A 110 -9.00 7.28 -7.69
N GLY A 111 -9.98 7.92 -8.35
CA GLY A 111 -11.36 7.47 -8.42
C GLY A 111 -11.51 6.05 -8.99
N ASP A 112 -10.97 5.81 -10.18
CA ASP A 112 -11.03 4.50 -10.83
C ASP A 112 -10.40 3.39 -9.96
N ALA A 113 -9.27 3.68 -9.31
CA ALA A 113 -8.59 2.73 -8.43
C ALA A 113 -9.40 2.40 -7.16
N LEU A 114 -10.15 3.37 -6.64
CA LEU A 114 -11.05 3.17 -5.50
C LEU A 114 -12.30 2.37 -5.91
N ASP A 115 -12.84 2.61 -7.10
CA ASP A 115 -13.97 1.83 -7.64
C ASP A 115 -13.56 0.38 -7.89
N ASP A 116 -12.42 0.14 -8.55
CA ASP A 116 -11.88 -1.21 -8.78
C ASP A 116 -11.64 -1.95 -7.45
N ALA A 117 -11.09 -1.25 -6.44
CA ALA A 117 -10.88 -1.82 -5.11
C ALA A 117 -12.20 -2.15 -4.41
N LEU A 118 -13.23 -1.31 -4.56
CA LEU A 118 -14.55 -1.54 -4.00
C LEU A 118 -15.22 -2.75 -4.63
N ASP A 119 -15.16 -2.86 -5.95
CA ASP A 119 -15.75 -3.98 -6.68
C ASP A 119 -15.06 -5.30 -6.31
N ALA A 120 -13.72 -5.31 -6.26
CA ALA A 120 -12.96 -6.47 -5.79
C ALA A 120 -13.31 -6.84 -4.34
N TRP A 121 -13.46 -5.86 -3.45
CA TRP A 121 -13.85 -6.09 -2.06
C TRP A 121 -15.29 -6.63 -1.91
N ARG A 122 -16.21 -6.14 -2.74
CA ARG A 122 -17.64 -6.51 -2.69
C ARG A 122 -17.90 -7.94 -3.14
N VAL A 123 -17.07 -8.51 -4.02
CA VAL A 123 -17.24 -9.89 -4.47
C VAL A 123 -16.56 -10.91 -3.54
N LEU A 124 -15.66 -10.46 -2.67
CA LEU A 124 -14.91 -11.31 -1.73
C LEU A 124 -15.85 -12.05 -0.75
N GLN A 125 -15.76 -13.39 -0.72
CA GLN A 125 -16.48 -14.22 0.25
C GLN A 125 -15.64 -14.46 1.50
N PRO A 126 -16.26 -14.85 2.63
CA PRO A 126 -15.51 -15.34 3.78
C PRO A 126 -14.55 -16.47 3.41
N GLY A 127 -13.29 -16.33 3.81
CA GLY A 127 -12.22 -17.26 3.47
C GLY A 127 -11.43 -16.92 2.20
N ASP A 128 -11.93 -16.01 1.36
CA ASP A 128 -11.18 -15.49 0.22
C ASP A 128 -10.16 -14.42 0.67
N GLU A 129 -9.11 -14.23 -0.13
CA GLU A 129 -8.10 -13.19 0.05
C GLU A 129 -8.03 -12.31 -1.20
N LEU A 130 -8.07 -10.98 -1.02
CA LEU A 130 -7.69 -10.02 -2.03
C LEU A 130 -6.19 -9.77 -1.96
N VAL A 131 -5.45 -10.21 -2.98
CA VAL A 131 -3.98 -10.12 -3.03
C VAL A 131 -3.55 -8.96 -3.91
N LEU A 132 -2.74 -8.07 -3.35
CA LEU A 132 -2.18 -6.88 -4.01
C LEU A 132 -0.67 -6.81 -3.78
N HIS A 133 0.03 -6.03 -4.61
CA HIS A 133 1.48 -5.86 -4.54
C HIS A 133 1.87 -4.40 -4.39
N TRP A 134 2.88 -4.15 -3.55
CA TRP A 134 3.50 -2.84 -3.35
C TRP A 134 5.02 -2.86 -3.59
N PRO A 135 5.57 -1.93 -4.39
CA PRO A 135 4.83 -1.08 -5.31
C PRO A 135 4.09 -1.94 -6.36
N PRO A 136 3.03 -1.43 -6.99
CA PRO A 136 2.36 -2.12 -8.09
C PRO A 136 3.35 -2.49 -9.20
N PRO A 137 3.17 -3.63 -9.88
CA PRO A 137 4.13 -4.13 -10.86
C PRO A 137 4.48 -3.11 -11.96
N GLU A 138 3.53 -2.28 -12.37
CA GLU A 138 3.69 -1.28 -13.43
C GLU A 138 4.57 -0.07 -13.05
N TRP A 139 4.73 0.20 -11.76
CA TRP A 139 5.63 1.23 -11.25
C TRP A 139 7.08 0.73 -11.24
N SER A 140 7.28 -0.55 -10.94
CA SER A 140 8.62 -1.15 -10.85
C SER A 140 9.37 -1.22 -12.20
N ALA A 141 8.66 -1.16 -13.34
CA ALA A 141 9.24 -1.26 -14.68
C ALA A 141 9.73 0.08 -15.26
N ARG A 142 9.30 1.23 -14.73
CA ARG A 142 9.53 2.55 -15.37
C ARG A 142 10.61 3.43 -14.76
N SER A 143 11.28 3.01 -13.68
CA SER A 143 12.22 3.89 -12.96
C SER A 143 13.66 3.37 -12.94
N ARG A 144 14.24 3.02 -14.11
CA ARG A 144 15.69 3.11 -14.37
C ARG A 144 15.97 3.30 -15.86
N PRO A 145 16.46 4.47 -16.32
CA PRO A 145 17.23 4.51 -17.56
C PRO A 145 18.52 3.71 -17.33
N ARG A 146 18.61 2.49 -17.88
CA ARG A 146 19.89 1.79 -18.04
C ARG A 146 20.64 2.42 -19.21
N THR A 147 21.31 3.55 -18.99
CA THR A 147 22.42 3.98 -19.86
C THR A 147 23.70 3.27 -19.42
N GLY A 148 23.74 1.95 -19.64
CA GLY A 148 24.94 1.15 -19.50
C GLY A 148 25.73 1.15 -20.81
N ARG A 149 26.52 2.20 -21.05
CA ARG A 149 27.51 2.26 -22.13
C ARG A 149 28.53 1.13 -21.90
N ARG A 150 28.48 0.06 -22.71
CA ARG A 150 29.51 -0.97 -22.67
C ARG A 150 30.79 -0.40 -23.27
N ALA A 151 31.77 -0.12 -22.43
CA ALA A 151 33.14 0.15 -22.85
C ALA A 151 33.65 -1.05 -23.66
N GLN A 152 34.05 -0.81 -24.91
CA GLN A 152 34.88 -1.75 -25.66
C GLN A 152 36.30 -1.63 -25.10
N THR A 153 36.67 -2.59 -24.26
CA THR A 153 38.05 -2.91 -23.95
C THR A 153 38.46 -4.12 -24.76
N GLY A 154 39.54 -3.98 -25.53
CA GLY A 154 40.46 -5.11 -25.77
C GLY A 154 40.58 -5.59 -27.21
N ARG A 155 41.60 -5.04 -27.87
CA ARG A 155 42.42 -5.66 -28.91
C ARG A 155 42.67 -7.16 -28.68
N ALA A 156 42.68 -7.92 -29.77
CA ALA A 156 43.84 -8.68 -30.24
C ALA A 156 43.81 -8.70 -31.76
#